data_AF-A0AAN7WIJ3-F1
#
_entry.id   AF-A0AAN7WIJ3-F1
#
_cell.length_a   1.000
_cell.length_b   1.000
_cell.length_c   1.000
_cell.angle_alpha   90.00
_cell.angle_beta   90.00
_cell.angle_gamma   90.00
#
_symmetry.space_group_name_H-M   'P 1'
#
loop_
_entity.id
_entity.type
_entity.pdbx_description
1 polymer ?
#
loop_
_entity_poly.entity_id
_entity_poly.type
_entity_poly.pdbx_seq_one_letter_code
_entity_poly.pdbx_strand_id
1 'polypeptide(L)'
;MADSASTTVRQVCGICGNTGVLFKCGRCKSLYYCSKTCQAKDWPIHKMLCVKPNSKPKDDGGGVNIPQGILSFDDRFPAVYIGVKQENPQPTENTFCYAESIMQCIDASDPSFVDLPVTHAIGFPMGVRGGEQGLPIFNDPAMQLCISLDTKSAAFGIPFTFPRSGAVLARRDGLHIGICQVVATVEYVRRCNKEMMGVRMREAAGEKVDREELVKRLFNPAAFVKGFVSIREKMLKDGQAGWERVECPVVVEDEKDEGATGIMAS
;
A
#
# COMPACT_ATOMS: atom_id res chain seq x y z
N MET A 1 -41.13 -4.31 2.26
CA MET A 1 -40.56 -3.42 3.30
C MET A 1 -39.27 -4.09 3.73
N ALA A 2 -38.12 -3.53 3.33
CA ALA A 2 -36.80 -4.10 3.64
C ALA A 2 -36.13 -3.19 4.68
N ASP A 3 -35.75 -3.79 5.81
CA ASP A 3 -35.11 -3.12 6.93
C ASP A 3 -33.73 -2.56 6.54
N SER A 4 -33.52 -1.29 6.87
CA SER A 4 -32.22 -0.63 6.80
C SER A 4 -31.34 -1.13 7.95
N ALA A 5 -30.40 -2.04 7.65
CA ALA A 5 -29.34 -2.40 8.57
C ALA A 5 -28.39 -1.19 8.77
N SER A 6 -28.53 -0.51 9.90
CA SER A 6 -27.57 0.50 10.37
C SER A 6 -26.28 -0.20 10.81
N THR A 7 -25.28 -0.22 9.91
CA THR A 7 -23.93 -0.71 10.22
C THR A 7 -23.27 0.22 11.24
N THR A 8 -23.32 -0.16 12.51
CA THR A 8 -22.66 0.58 13.59
C THR A 8 -21.16 0.26 13.58
N VAL A 9 -20.34 1.27 13.29
CA VAL A 9 -18.87 1.16 13.29
C VAL A 9 -18.37 0.88 14.71
N ARG A 10 -17.92 -0.36 14.94
CA ARG A 10 -17.40 -0.80 16.23
C ARG A 10 -15.98 -0.24 16.43
N GLN A 11 -15.81 0.58 17.46
CA GLN A 11 -14.51 1.16 17.78
C GLN A 11 -13.60 0.07 18.40
N VAL A 12 -12.31 0.09 18.06
CA VAL A 12 -11.28 -0.87 18.53
C VAL A 12 -10.06 -0.14 19.09
N CYS A 13 -9.32 -0.79 19.98
CA CYS A 13 -8.03 -0.26 20.42
C CYS A 13 -6.99 -0.32 19.29
N GLY A 14 -6.36 0.81 18.99
CA GLY A 14 -5.34 0.94 17.94
C GLY A 14 -4.02 0.20 18.17
N ILE A 15 -3.89 -0.57 19.26
CA ILE A 15 -2.67 -1.34 19.59
C ILE A 15 -2.93 -2.83 19.76
N CYS A 16 -4.08 -3.21 20.33
CA CYS A 16 -4.37 -4.62 20.62
C CYS A 16 -5.71 -5.10 20.06
N GLY A 17 -6.46 -4.25 19.34
CA GLY A 17 -7.73 -4.62 18.72
C GLY A 17 -8.91 -4.83 19.68
N ASN A 18 -8.71 -4.68 21.00
CA ASN A 18 -9.78 -4.83 22.00
C ASN A 18 -10.98 -3.91 21.69
N THR A 19 -12.19 -4.43 21.79
CA THR A 19 -13.48 -3.73 21.55
C THR A 19 -14.23 -3.35 22.83
N GLY A 20 -13.60 -3.55 24.00
CA GLY A 20 -14.16 -3.22 25.31
C GLY A 20 -14.31 -1.72 25.57
N VAL A 21 -14.10 -1.27 26.82
CA VAL A 21 -14.14 0.16 27.13
C VAL A 21 -12.93 0.86 26.52
N LEU A 22 -13.20 1.77 25.59
CA LEU A 22 -12.18 2.55 24.89
C LEU A 22 -12.23 4.01 25.27
N PHE A 23 -11.08 4.66 25.30
CA PHE A 23 -10.98 6.11 25.39
C PHE A 23 -10.18 6.66 24.21
N LYS A 24 -10.53 7.89 23.82
CA LYS A 24 -9.85 8.60 22.73
C LYS A 24 -8.55 9.22 23.21
N CYS A 25 -7.57 9.33 22.32
CA CYS A 25 -6.44 10.23 22.54
C CYS A 25 -6.95 11.64 22.87
N GLY A 26 -6.56 12.19 24.02
CA GLY A 26 -7.01 13.52 24.46
C GLY A 26 -6.59 14.66 23.54
N ARG A 27 -5.55 14.46 22.70
CA ARG A 27 -5.02 15.48 21.79
C ARG A 27 -5.68 15.44 20.40
N CYS A 28 -5.61 14.33 19.67
CA CYS A 28 -6.20 14.23 18.33
C CYS A 28 -7.67 13.83 18.31
N LYS A 29 -8.15 13.15 19.37
CA LYS A 29 -9.49 12.55 19.42
C LYS A 29 -9.77 11.51 18.31
N SER A 30 -8.75 11.10 17.55
CA SER A 30 -8.87 10.26 16.36
C SER A 30 -8.51 8.78 16.56
N LEU A 31 -7.74 8.45 17.62
CA LEU A 31 -7.36 7.07 17.92
C LEU A 31 -7.91 6.65 19.28
N TYR A 32 -8.32 5.39 19.39
CA TYR A 32 -8.89 4.80 20.60
C TYR A 32 -7.91 3.82 21.25
N TYR A 33 -7.89 3.81 22.57
CA TYR A 33 -7.10 2.88 23.37
C TYR A 33 -7.96 2.24 24.44
N CYS A 34 -7.72 0.96 24.72
CA CYS A 34 -8.37 0.27 25.84
C CYS A 34 -7.68 0.55 27.19
N SER A 35 -6.45 1.06 27.17
CA SER A 35 -5.66 1.34 28.37
C SER A 35 -4.62 2.43 28.11
N LYS A 36 -4.20 3.12 29.20
CA LYS A 36 -3.06 4.05 29.15
C LYS A 36 -1.77 3.33 28.72
N THR A 37 -1.65 2.04 29.01
CA THR A 37 -0.52 1.20 28.56
C THR A 37 -0.47 1.09 27.05
N CYS A 38 -1.61 0.84 26.39
CA CYS A 38 -1.70 0.85 24.93
C CYS A 38 -1.37 2.24 24.37
N GLN A 39 -1.93 3.30 24.94
CA GLN A 39 -1.59 4.67 24.52
C GLN A 39 -0.09 4.97 24.67
N ALA A 40 0.54 4.57 25.79
CA ALA A 40 1.96 4.80 26.04
C ALA A 40 2.86 3.97 25.10
N LYS A 41 2.45 2.74 24.78
CA LYS A 41 3.14 1.88 23.81
C LYS A 41 3.11 2.49 22.41
N ASP A 42 1.98 3.10 22.02
CA ASP A 42 1.84 3.80 20.74
C ASP A 42 2.54 5.17 20.72
N TRP A 43 2.69 5.82 21.89
CA TRP A 43 3.09 7.23 21.99
C TRP A 43 4.37 7.62 21.23
N PRO A 44 5.46 6.83 21.22
CA PRO A 44 6.66 7.16 20.44
C PRO A 44 6.38 7.40 18.96
N ILE A 45 5.42 6.67 18.40
CA ILE A 45 4.99 6.75 17.00
C ILE A 45 3.83 7.75 16.87
N HIS A 46 2.79 7.57 17.68
CA HIS A 46 1.59 8.40 17.65
C HIS A 46 1.88 9.89 17.82
N LYS A 47 2.84 10.28 18.68
CA LYS A 47 3.14 11.70 18.93
C LYS A 47 3.57 12.46 17.68
N MET A 48 4.17 11.77 16.70
CA MET A 48 4.61 12.35 15.44
C MET A 48 3.42 12.67 14.53
N LEU A 49 2.35 11.88 14.62
CA LEU A 49 1.15 11.98 13.79
C LEU A 49 -0.05 12.58 14.55
N CYS A 50 0.11 12.89 15.85
CA CYS A 50 -0.99 13.33 16.71
C CYS A 50 -1.30 14.82 16.49
N VAL A 51 -2.22 15.07 15.57
CA VAL A 51 -2.68 16.41 15.17
C VAL A 51 -3.98 16.76 15.89
N LYS A 52 -4.12 17.99 16.41
CA LYS A 52 -5.38 18.41 17.03
C LYS A 52 -6.44 18.59 15.93
N PRO A 53 -7.68 18.14 16.13
CA PRO A 53 -8.75 18.44 15.19
C PRO A 53 -8.90 19.97 15.21
N ASN A 54 -8.60 20.61 14.07
CA ASN A 54 -8.52 22.07 13.80
C ASN A 54 -7.13 22.73 13.75
N SER A 55 -6.02 22.01 13.86
CA SER A 55 -4.73 22.59 13.45
C SER A 55 -4.55 22.50 11.94
N LYS A 56 -4.38 23.65 11.26
CA LYS A 56 -3.91 23.70 9.87
C LYS A 56 -2.63 22.84 9.75
N PRO A 57 -2.45 22.05 8.68
CA PRO A 57 -1.19 21.37 8.44
C PRO A 57 -0.08 22.42 8.44
N LYS A 58 0.85 22.33 9.39
CA LYS A 58 2.09 23.07 9.30
C LYS A 58 3.01 22.21 8.46
N ASP A 59 3.33 22.72 7.28
CA ASP A 59 4.40 22.20 6.45
C ASP A 59 5.72 22.44 7.19
N ASP A 60 6.21 21.41 7.89
CA ASP A 60 7.47 21.42 8.62
C ASP A 60 8.61 20.74 7.85
N GLY A 61 8.48 20.64 6.52
CA GLY A 61 9.63 20.42 5.61
C GLY A 61 10.39 19.10 5.77
N GLY A 62 9.91 18.17 6.59
CA GLY A 62 10.48 16.84 6.80
C GLY A 62 9.74 15.71 6.07
N GLY A 63 8.85 16.04 5.12
CA GLY A 63 8.04 15.06 4.39
C GLY A 63 8.85 14.28 3.35
N VAL A 64 8.58 12.98 3.23
CA VAL A 64 8.94 12.21 2.03
C VAL A 64 8.31 12.91 0.83
N ASN A 65 9.08 13.19 -0.21
CA ASN A 65 8.54 13.83 -1.42
C ASN A 65 7.83 12.74 -2.23
N ILE A 66 6.55 12.55 -1.90
CA ILE A 66 5.68 11.55 -2.50
C ILE A 66 5.43 11.94 -3.98
N PRO A 67 5.54 11.01 -4.95
CA PRO A 67 5.22 11.30 -6.35
C PRO A 67 3.83 11.95 -6.50
N GLN A 68 3.70 12.90 -7.43
CA GLN A 68 2.42 13.55 -7.73
C GLN A 68 1.34 12.49 -7.97
N GLY A 69 0.26 12.55 -7.18
CA GLY A 69 -0.87 11.62 -7.30
C GLY A 69 -0.97 10.55 -6.21
N ILE A 70 -0.05 10.53 -5.24
CA ILE A 70 -0.17 9.71 -4.03
C ILE A 70 -0.25 10.66 -2.83
N LEU A 71 -1.46 10.88 -2.30
CA LEU A 71 -1.69 11.54 -1.02
C LEU A 71 -2.05 10.47 0.03
N SER A 72 -1.33 10.44 1.16
CA SER A 72 -1.51 9.48 2.26
C SER A 72 -1.96 10.17 3.55
N PHE A 73 -2.78 9.48 4.36
CA PHE A 73 -3.35 10.04 5.60
C PHE A 73 -3.22 9.14 6.85
N ASP A 74 -2.83 7.87 6.74
CA ASP A 74 -2.44 7.04 7.89
C ASP A 74 -1.62 5.85 7.38
N ASP A 75 -0.48 5.57 8.00
CA ASP A 75 0.32 4.39 7.70
C ASP A 75 0.20 3.30 8.76
N ARG A 76 -0.44 3.53 9.92
CA ARG A 76 -0.39 2.64 11.10
C ARG A 76 -1.24 1.36 11.03
N PHE A 77 -1.89 1.10 9.90
CA PHE A 77 -2.89 0.05 9.72
C PHE A 77 -2.53 -0.84 8.54
N PRO A 78 -3.19 -2.00 8.36
CA PRO A 78 -3.02 -2.77 7.15
C PRO A 78 -3.64 -2.07 5.93
N ALA A 79 -3.78 -0.74 5.91
CA ALA A 79 -4.34 -0.01 4.79
C ALA A 79 -3.74 1.38 4.60
N VAL A 80 -3.66 1.80 3.35
CA VAL A 80 -3.21 3.13 2.90
C VAL A 80 -4.18 3.63 1.85
N TYR A 81 -4.54 4.91 1.91
CA TYR A 81 -5.26 5.58 0.83
C TYR A 81 -4.26 6.18 -0.15
N ILE A 82 -4.51 5.98 -1.42
CA ILE A 82 -3.80 6.63 -2.50
C ILE A 82 -4.82 7.43 -3.31
N GLY A 83 -4.56 8.70 -3.57
CA GLY A 83 -5.48 9.55 -4.31
C GLY A 83 -4.78 10.71 -4.98
N VAL A 84 -5.41 11.21 -6.05
CA VAL A 84 -4.84 12.28 -6.87
C VAL A 84 -5.03 13.64 -6.22
N LYS A 85 -3.95 14.44 -6.14
CA LYS A 85 -4.01 15.81 -5.64
C LYS A 85 -4.84 16.68 -6.60
N GLN A 86 -5.94 17.23 -6.11
CA GLN A 86 -6.68 18.27 -6.82
C GLN A 86 -5.99 19.61 -6.60
N GLU A 87 -5.64 20.34 -7.67
CA GLU A 87 -5.00 21.65 -7.51
C GLU A 87 -5.98 22.78 -7.11
N ASN A 88 -7.31 22.61 -7.28
CA ASN A 88 -8.40 23.32 -6.59
C ASN A 88 -9.77 22.83 -7.11
N PRO A 89 -10.78 22.60 -6.25
CA PRO A 89 -12.09 23.19 -6.55
C PRO A 89 -12.70 23.73 -5.25
N GLN A 90 -13.30 24.92 -5.26
CA GLN A 90 -13.90 25.46 -4.03
C GLN A 90 -14.83 24.43 -3.35
N PRO A 91 -14.58 24.04 -2.09
CA PRO A 91 -15.47 23.18 -1.33
C PRO A 91 -16.41 24.09 -0.54
N THR A 92 -17.53 24.50 -1.15
CA THR A 92 -18.64 25.07 -0.37
C THR A 92 -19.23 23.96 0.49
N GLU A 93 -18.92 24.00 1.79
CA GLU A 93 -19.68 23.39 2.88
C GLU A 93 -20.06 21.90 2.68
N ASN A 94 -19.05 21.03 2.66
CA ASN A 94 -19.10 19.64 3.17
C ASN A 94 -17.71 18.99 3.06
N THR A 95 -16.70 19.64 3.65
CA THR A 95 -15.31 19.19 3.62
C THR A 95 -15.17 17.92 4.46
N PHE A 96 -15.14 16.78 3.76
CA PHE A 96 -14.92 15.41 4.21
C PHE A 96 -14.14 15.29 5.54
N CYS A 97 -14.88 14.97 6.61
CA CYS A 97 -14.34 14.64 7.93
C CYS A 97 -14.35 13.12 8.16
N TYR A 98 -13.67 12.29 7.37
CA TYR A 98 -13.65 10.83 7.60
C TYR A 98 -12.46 10.13 6.92
N ALA A 99 -11.23 10.29 7.43
CA ALA A 99 -10.06 9.57 6.90
C ALA A 99 -9.34 8.67 7.94
N GLU A 100 -9.25 9.07 9.21
CA GLU A 100 -8.55 8.25 10.23
C GLU A 100 -9.42 7.12 10.81
N SER A 101 -10.74 7.32 10.96
CA SER A 101 -11.63 6.33 11.58
C SER A 101 -12.05 5.17 10.66
N ILE A 102 -12.05 5.39 9.33
CA ILE A 102 -12.41 4.34 8.35
C ILE A 102 -11.26 3.35 8.19
N MET A 103 -10.02 3.83 8.13
CA MET A 103 -8.84 2.96 7.97
C MET A 103 -8.63 2.01 9.14
N GLN A 104 -8.97 2.46 10.35
CA GLN A 104 -8.94 1.65 11.59
C GLN A 104 -9.94 0.49 11.58
N CYS A 105 -10.93 0.52 10.70
CA CYS A 105 -11.99 -0.49 10.60
C CYS A 105 -11.83 -1.37 9.35
N ILE A 106 -10.76 -1.20 8.59
CA ILE A 106 -10.52 -2.03 7.40
C ILE A 106 -10.07 -3.39 7.87
N ASP A 107 -10.93 -4.37 7.60
CA ASP A 107 -10.59 -5.77 7.71
C ASP A 107 -9.78 -6.18 6.48
N ALA A 108 -8.55 -6.68 6.68
CA ALA A 108 -7.71 -7.19 5.62
C ALA A 108 -8.32 -8.39 4.89
N SER A 109 -9.33 -9.04 5.47
CA SER A 109 -10.12 -10.12 4.87
C SER A 109 -11.42 -9.65 4.20
N ASP A 110 -11.71 -8.35 4.22
CA ASP A 110 -12.91 -7.77 3.60
C ASP A 110 -12.99 -8.20 2.11
N PRO A 111 -14.07 -8.89 1.70
CA PRO A 111 -14.22 -9.41 0.34
C PRO A 111 -14.53 -8.32 -0.69
N SER A 112 -14.80 -7.08 -0.27
CA SER A 112 -14.97 -5.94 -1.17
C SER A 112 -13.66 -5.44 -1.78
N PHE A 113 -12.51 -5.89 -1.25
CA PHE A 113 -11.22 -5.64 -1.87
C PHE A 113 -10.95 -6.65 -2.98
N VAL A 114 -10.46 -6.14 -4.10
CA VAL A 114 -9.98 -6.97 -5.20
C VAL A 114 -8.49 -7.21 -5.01
N ASP A 115 -8.07 -8.47 -4.98
CA ASP A 115 -6.67 -8.83 -4.84
C ASP A 115 -5.86 -8.37 -6.07
N LEU A 116 -4.65 -7.90 -5.81
CA LEU A 116 -3.74 -7.38 -6.84
C LEU A 116 -2.72 -8.46 -7.20
N PRO A 117 -2.80 -9.11 -8.38
CA PRO A 117 -1.95 -10.25 -8.71
C PRO A 117 -0.45 -9.91 -8.68
N VAL A 118 -0.07 -8.71 -9.15
CA VAL A 118 1.32 -8.25 -9.16
C VAL A 118 1.92 -8.12 -7.76
N THR A 119 1.12 -7.76 -6.76
CA THR A 119 1.59 -7.54 -5.38
C THR A 119 1.66 -8.87 -4.62
N HIS A 120 0.75 -9.79 -4.91
CA HIS A 120 0.80 -11.17 -4.40
C HIS A 120 2.03 -11.90 -4.93
N ALA A 121 2.32 -11.79 -6.23
CA ALA A 121 3.44 -12.47 -6.87
C ALA A 121 4.81 -12.04 -6.30
N ILE A 122 4.95 -10.79 -5.85
CA ILE A 122 6.18 -10.29 -5.22
C ILE A 122 6.26 -10.55 -3.70
N GLY A 123 5.29 -11.25 -3.12
CA GLY A 123 5.27 -11.56 -1.68
C GLY A 123 4.79 -10.41 -0.78
N PHE A 124 4.15 -9.38 -1.35
CA PHE A 124 3.56 -8.27 -0.60
C PHE A 124 2.06 -8.14 -0.91
N PRO A 125 1.24 -9.11 -0.45
CA PRO A 125 -0.13 -9.27 -0.92
C PRO A 125 -0.99 -8.07 -0.52
N MET A 126 -1.43 -7.32 -1.51
CA MET A 126 -2.32 -6.17 -1.34
C MET A 126 -3.62 -6.39 -2.11
N GLY A 127 -4.71 -5.86 -1.58
CA GLY A 127 -5.97 -5.69 -2.27
C GLY A 127 -6.27 -4.20 -2.46
N VAL A 128 -7.10 -3.90 -3.45
CA VAL A 128 -7.57 -2.55 -3.73
C VAL A 128 -9.09 -2.48 -3.62
N ARG A 129 -9.57 -1.36 -3.06
CA ARG A 129 -10.96 -0.94 -3.16
C ARG A 129 -11.00 0.47 -3.72
N GLY A 130 -11.55 0.63 -4.92
CA GLY A 130 -11.69 1.93 -5.56
C GLY A 130 -12.85 2.74 -4.96
N GLY A 131 -12.76 4.06 -5.02
CA GLY A 131 -13.94 4.91 -4.86
C GLY A 131 -14.85 4.76 -6.08
N GLU A 132 -16.08 4.25 -5.88
CA GLU A 132 -17.06 4.12 -6.96
C GLU A 132 -17.54 5.49 -7.47
N GLN A 133 -17.45 6.52 -6.63
CA GLN A 133 -17.87 7.89 -6.91
C GLN A 133 -16.70 8.86 -6.91
N GLY A 134 -16.56 9.63 -7.98
CA GLY A 134 -15.49 10.62 -8.11
C GLY A 134 -15.39 11.19 -9.53
N LEU A 135 -14.61 12.27 -9.67
CA LEU A 135 -14.29 12.85 -10.96
C LEU A 135 -13.60 11.80 -11.87
N PRO A 136 -13.66 11.96 -13.21
CA PRO A 136 -13.05 11.01 -14.17
C PRO A 136 -11.50 11.03 -14.18
N ILE A 137 -10.88 11.43 -13.08
CA ILE A 137 -9.43 11.48 -12.90
C ILE A 137 -8.95 10.07 -12.54
N PHE A 138 -8.12 9.49 -13.39
CA PHE A 138 -7.50 8.18 -13.16
C PHE A 138 -6.42 8.29 -12.08
N ASN A 139 -6.42 7.32 -11.17
CA ASN A 139 -5.36 7.17 -10.18
C ASN A 139 -4.25 6.29 -10.77
N ASP A 140 -3.32 6.89 -11.54
CA ASP A 140 -2.22 6.16 -12.19
C ASP A 140 -1.45 5.22 -11.24
N PRO A 141 -1.06 5.63 -10.01
CA PRO A 141 -0.47 4.71 -9.05
C PRO A 141 -1.31 3.46 -8.77
N ALA A 142 -2.62 3.63 -8.57
CA ALA A 142 -3.54 2.51 -8.37
C ALA A 142 -3.65 1.65 -9.64
N MET A 143 -3.69 2.28 -10.83
CA MET A 143 -3.70 1.58 -12.13
C MET A 143 -2.49 0.66 -12.28
N GLN A 144 -1.29 1.13 -11.93
CA GLN A 144 -0.07 0.34 -12.01
C GLN A 144 -0.15 -0.91 -11.14
N LEU A 145 -0.80 -0.85 -9.98
CA LEU A 145 -0.95 -2.03 -9.14
C LEU A 145 -2.03 -3.00 -9.65
N CYS A 146 -2.93 -2.55 -10.52
CA CYS A 146 -4.04 -3.34 -11.05
C CYS A 146 -3.71 -4.08 -12.36
N ILE A 147 -2.44 -4.33 -12.67
CA ILE A 147 -2.03 -4.99 -13.91
C ILE A 147 -2.33 -6.49 -13.87
N SER A 148 -2.84 -7.04 -14.97
CA SER A 148 -3.04 -8.48 -15.13
C SER A 148 -1.73 -9.21 -15.45
N LEU A 149 -1.51 -10.32 -14.75
CA LEU A 149 -0.44 -11.30 -15.00
C LEU A 149 -0.93 -12.53 -15.79
N ASP A 150 -2.17 -12.54 -16.27
CA ASP A 150 -2.69 -13.63 -17.09
C ASP A 150 -2.00 -13.64 -18.46
N THR A 151 -1.03 -14.54 -18.62
CA THR A 151 -0.17 -14.67 -19.80
C THR A 151 -0.94 -15.05 -21.07
N LYS A 152 -2.12 -15.65 -20.92
CA LYS A 152 -2.96 -16.14 -22.02
C LYS A 152 -4.04 -15.13 -22.41
N SER A 153 -4.33 -14.17 -21.53
CA SER A 153 -5.35 -13.16 -21.78
C SER A 153 -4.83 -12.01 -22.64
N ALA A 154 -5.73 -11.44 -23.44
CA ALA A 154 -5.49 -10.16 -24.07
C ALA A 154 -5.23 -9.06 -23.03
N ALA A 155 -5.64 -9.21 -21.77
CA ALA A 155 -5.35 -8.24 -20.72
C ALA A 155 -3.91 -8.29 -20.18
N PHE A 156 -3.03 -9.18 -20.66
CA PHE A 156 -1.63 -9.26 -20.19
C PHE A 156 -0.91 -7.90 -20.22
N GLY A 157 -0.42 -7.43 -19.06
CA GLY A 157 0.25 -6.12 -18.92
C GLY A 157 -0.71 -4.92 -18.86
N ILE A 158 -2.01 -5.13 -18.99
CA ILE A 158 -3.05 -4.09 -18.97
C ILE A 158 -3.75 -4.11 -17.60
N PRO A 159 -4.14 -2.95 -17.07
CA PRO A 159 -4.95 -2.90 -15.87
C PRO A 159 -6.32 -3.57 -16.03
N PHE A 160 -6.70 -4.44 -15.09
CA PHE A 160 -8.02 -5.10 -15.10
C PHE A 160 -9.12 -4.27 -14.43
N THR A 161 -8.77 -3.21 -13.71
CA THR A 161 -9.70 -2.25 -13.11
C THR A 161 -9.15 -0.84 -13.20
N PHE A 162 -10.03 0.16 -13.18
CA PHE A 162 -9.69 1.58 -13.37
C PHE A 162 -10.12 2.44 -12.18
N PRO A 163 -9.37 2.45 -11.05
CA PRO A 163 -9.74 3.24 -9.88
C PRO A 163 -9.76 4.74 -10.21
N ARG A 164 -10.90 5.39 -9.93
CA ARG A 164 -11.11 6.83 -10.14
C ARG A 164 -10.93 7.59 -8.84
N SER A 165 -10.41 8.81 -8.93
CA SER A 165 -10.15 9.72 -7.80
C SER A 165 -9.19 9.12 -6.74
N GLY A 166 -9.68 8.22 -5.90
CA GLY A 166 -8.96 7.61 -4.79
C GLY A 166 -9.19 6.10 -4.70
N ALA A 167 -8.20 5.41 -4.14
CA ALA A 167 -8.25 3.98 -3.87
C ALA A 167 -7.70 3.70 -2.48
N VAL A 168 -8.32 2.76 -1.79
CA VAL A 168 -7.81 2.21 -0.54
C VAL A 168 -7.08 0.92 -0.88
N LEU A 169 -5.81 0.86 -0.50
CA LEU A 169 -5.02 -0.37 -0.52
C LEU A 169 -5.10 -1.00 0.86
N ALA A 170 -5.23 -2.32 0.92
CA ALA A 170 -5.11 -3.06 2.16
C ALA A 170 -4.10 -4.21 2.00
N ARG A 171 -3.23 -4.41 2.98
CA ARG A 171 -2.32 -5.56 3.05
C ARG A 171 -3.10 -6.78 3.51
N ARG A 172 -3.20 -7.78 2.65
CA ARG A 172 -4.14 -8.92 2.79
C ARG A 172 -3.72 -9.95 3.83
N ASP A 173 -2.45 -9.92 4.25
CA ASP A 173 -1.93 -10.70 5.38
C ASP A 173 -2.21 -10.02 6.74
N GLY A 174 -2.86 -8.84 6.76
CA GLY A 174 -3.17 -8.09 7.97
C GLY A 174 -1.98 -7.39 8.64
N LEU A 175 -0.79 -7.46 8.04
CA LEU A 175 0.40 -6.76 8.53
C LEU A 175 0.37 -5.27 8.16
N HIS A 176 1.25 -4.50 8.78
CA HIS A 176 1.41 -3.07 8.52
C HIS A 176 1.86 -2.78 7.08
N ILE A 177 1.38 -1.67 6.52
CA ILE A 177 1.76 -1.17 5.20
C ILE A 177 2.16 0.30 5.27
N GLY A 178 3.42 0.57 4.94
CA GLY A 178 3.95 1.92 4.89
C GLY A 178 3.81 2.59 3.52
N ILE A 179 3.64 3.91 3.50
CA ILE A 179 3.51 4.67 2.25
C ILE A 179 4.75 4.54 1.35
N CYS A 180 5.96 4.55 1.91
CA CYS A 180 7.18 4.37 1.12
C CYS A 180 7.26 2.95 0.52
N GLN A 181 6.70 1.95 1.20
CA GLN A 181 6.60 0.59 0.68
C GLN A 181 5.65 0.53 -0.51
N VAL A 182 4.52 1.24 -0.46
CA VAL A 182 3.60 1.41 -1.60
C VAL A 182 4.30 2.11 -2.76
N VAL A 183 4.98 3.24 -2.50
CA VAL A 183 5.71 3.98 -3.54
C VAL A 183 6.78 3.11 -4.22
N ALA A 184 7.57 2.36 -3.45
CA ALA A 184 8.55 1.43 -3.99
C ALA A 184 7.90 0.33 -4.83
N THR A 185 6.74 -0.18 -4.39
CA THR A 185 5.99 -1.19 -5.12
C THR A 185 5.45 -0.66 -6.44
N VAL A 186 4.82 0.51 -6.44
CA VAL A 186 4.34 1.17 -7.67
C VAL A 186 5.49 1.40 -8.65
N GLU A 187 6.63 1.91 -8.17
CA GLU A 187 7.80 2.17 -9.00
C GLU A 187 8.41 0.87 -9.56
N TYR A 188 8.50 -0.19 -8.76
CA TYR A 188 8.96 -1.50 -9.19
C TYR A 188 8.06 -2.11 -10.26
N VAL A 189 6.75 -2.14 -10.00
CA VAL A 189 5.74 -2.70 -10.91
C VAL A 189 5.73 -1.92 -12.21
N ARG A 190 5.82 -0.58 -12.17
CA ARG A 190 5.91 0.27 -13.36
C ARG A 190 7.12 -0.07 -14.22
N ARG A 191 8.28 -0.36 -13.63
CA ARG A 191 9.49 -0.81 -14.36
C ARG A 191 9.25 -2.17 -15.03
N CYS A 192 8.73 -3.14 -14.28
CA CYS A 192 8.43 -4.47 -14.80
C CYS A 192 7.37 -4.42 -15.92
N ASN A 193 6.35 -3.58 -15.78
CA ASN A 193 5.28 -3.47 -16.77
C ASN A 193 5.75 -2.90 -18.11
N LYS A 194 6.79 -2.05 -18.12
CA LYS A 194 7.37 -1.59 -19.40
C LYS A 194 7.87 -2.76 -20.25
N GLU A 195 8.43 -3.80 -19.61
CA GLU A 195 8.85 -5.01 -20.31
C GLU A 195 7.64 -5.82 -20.80
N MET A 196 6.61 -5.99 -19.96
CA MET A 196 5.39 -6.72 -20.33
C MET A 196 4.63 -6.04 -21.48
N MET A 197 4.48 -4.72 -21.44
CA MET A 197 3.80 -3.96 -22.50
C MET A 197 4.56 -4.01 -23.84
N GLY A 198 5.89 -4.19 -23.79
CA GLY A 198 6.71 -4.39 -24.98
C GLY A 198 6.52 -5.76 -25.64
N VAL A 199 5.98 -6.76 -24.93
CA VAL A 199 5.84 -8.13 -25.45
C VAL A 199 5.01 -8.18 -26.72
N ARG A 200 3.88 -7.47 -26.78
CA ARG A 200 3.02 -7.46 -27.97
C ARG A 200 3.74 -6.97 -29.21
N MET A 201 4.57 -5.94 -29.07
CA MET A 201 5.35 -5.39 -30.19
C MET A 201 6.48 -6.34 -30.61
N ARG A 202 7.12 -7.00 -29.64
CA ARG A 202 8.15 -8.03 -29.88
C ARG A 202 7.57 -9.25 -30.61
N GLU A 203 6.43 -9.74 -30.17
CA GLU A 203 5.70 -10.84 -30.82
C GLU A 203 5.25 -10.45 -32.23
N ALA A 204 4.75 -9.22 -32.43
CA ALA A 204 4.41 -8.71 -33.75
C ALA A 204 5.65 -8.60 -34.68
N ALA A 205 6.83 -8.39 -34.11
CA ALA A 205 8.11 -8.42 -34.83
C ALA A 205 8.67 -9.85 -35.03
N GLY A 206 7.93 -10.90 -34.62
CA GLY A 206 8.30 -12.30 -34.81
C GLY A 206 9.13 -12.90 -33.67
N GLU A 207 9.34 -12.17 -32.58
CA GLU A 207 10.02 -12.71 -31.40
C GLU A 207 9.12 -13.68 -30.64
N LYS A 208 9.64 -14.85 -30.30
CA LYS A 208 8.97 -15.79 -29.40
C LYS A 208 9.29 -15.40 -27.96
N VAL A 209 8.32 -14.80 -27.27
CA VAL A 209 8.44 -14.43 -25.86
C VAL A 209 7.73 -15.47 -25.00
N ASP A 210 8.47 -16.11 -24.09
CA ASP A 210 7.88 -16.89 -23.01
C ASP A 210 7.34 -15.94 -21.94
N ARG A 211 6.02 -15.68 -21.98
CA ARG A 211 5.35 -14.78 -21.04
C ARG A 211 5.33 -15.32 -19.61
N GLU A 212 5.29 -16.64 -19.43
CA GLU A 212 5.27 -17.24 -18.09
C GLU A 212 6.63 -17.09 -17.42
N GLU A 213 7.70 -17.37 -18.15
CA GLU A 213 9.06 -17.14 -17.66
C GLU A 213 9.34 -15.66 -17.40
N LEU A 214 8.86 -14.77 -18.28
CA LEU A 214 8.95 -13.33 -18.08
C LEU A 214 8.29 -12.90 -16.77
N VAL A 215 7.06 -13.37 -16.51
CA VAL A 215 6.34 -13.06 -15.26
C VAL A 215 7.08 -13.63 -14.06
N LYS A 216 7.51 -14.90 -14.08
CA LYS A 216 8.25 -15.52 -12.97
C LYS A 216 9.53 -14.75 -12.64
N ARG A 217 10.26 -14.31 -13.65
CA ARG A 217 11.49 -13.52 -13.49
C ARG A 217 11.23 -12.14 -12.90
N LEU A 218 10.18 -11.45 -13.36
CA LEU A 218 9.87 -10.06 -12.97
C LEU A 218 9.07 -9.97 -11.67
N PHE A 219 8.18 -10.91 -11.39
CA PHE A 219 7.25 -10.88 -10.27
C PHE A 219 7.49 -12.08 -9.36
N ASN A 220 8.55 -11.98 -8.56
CA ASN A 220 8.85 -12.89 -7.46
C ASN A 220 9.44 -12.10 -6.27
N PRO A 221 9.41 -12.67 -5.05
CA PRO A 221 9.93 -12.01 -3.85
C PRO A 221 11.39 -11.53 -3.97
N ALA A 222 12.29 -12.37 -4.49
CA ALA A 222 13.72 -12.06 -4.58
C ALA A 222 14.01 -10.89 -5.54
N ALA A 223 13.33 -10.85 -6.69
CA ALA A 223 13.43 -9.76 -7.65
C ALA A 223 12.90 -8.45 -7.07
N PHE A 224 11.79 -8.51 -6.32
CA PHE A 224 11.24 -7.34 -5.66
C PHE A 224 12.16 -6.80 -4.55
N VAL A 225 12.72 -7.66 -3.70
CA VAL A 225 13.68 -7.22 -2.66
C VAL A 225 14.87 -6.49 -3.28
N LYS A 226 15.46 -7.03 -4.36
CA LYS A 226 16.55 -6.38 -5.11
C LYS A 226 16.11 -5.03 -5.68
N GLY A 227 14.93 -4.99 -6.31
CA GLY A 227 14.37 -3.76 -6.86
C GLY A 227 14.07 -2.69 -5.80
N PHE A 228 13.57 -3.11 -4.64
CA PHE A 228 13.26 -2.25 -3.51
C PHE A 228 14.52 -1.57 -2.97
N VAL A 229 15.60 -2.33 -2.77
CA VAL A 229 16.90 -1.79 -2.33
C VAL A 229 17.39 -0.71 -3.30
N SER A 230 17.36 -1.00 -4.61
CA SER A 230 17.74 -0.04 -5.65
C SER A 230 16.88 1.23 -5.63
N ILE A 231 15.57 1.11 -5.42
CA ILE A 231 14.66 2.26 -5.32
C ILE A 231 14.97 3.08 -4.07
N ARG A 232 15.14 2.43 -2.91
CA ARG A 232 15.46 3.10 -1.64
C ARG A 232 16.77 3.87 -1.73
N GLU A 233 17.82 3.27 -2.28
CA GLU A 233 19.11 3.94 -2.50
C GLU A 233 18.96 5.18 -3.38
N LYS A 234 18.16 5.09 -4.45
CA LYS A 234 17.88 6.23 -5.31
C LYS A 234 17.17 7.34 -4.53
N MET A 235 16.12 7.01 -3.77
CA MET A 235 15.37 8.01 -3.00
C MET A 235 16.24 8.72 -1.95
N LEU A 236 17.15 7.99 -1.31
CA LEU A 236 18.14 8.56 -0.39
C LEU A 236 19.13 9.49 -1.11
N LYS A 237 19.63 9.09 -2.28
CA LYS A 237 20.51 9.93 -3.12
C LYS A 237 19.82 11.21 -3.59
N ASP A 238 18.52 11.13 -3.85
CA ASP A 238 17.68 12.28 -4.23
C ASP A 238 17.30 13.17 -3.03
N GLY A 239 17.88 12.91 -1.84
CA GLY A 239 17.70 13.75 -0.64
C GLY A 239 16.42 13.46 0.16
N GLN A 240 15.72 12.35 -0.11
CA GLN A 240 14.50 12.01 0.61
C GLN A 240 14.79 11.31 1.95
N ALA A 241 15.10 12.09 2.99
CA ALA A 241 15.48 11.59 4.32
C ALA A 241 14.45 10.63 4.95
N GLY A 242 13.15 10.74 4.63
CA GLY A 242 12.13 9.84 5.15
C GLY A 242 12.24 8.37 4.69
N TRP A 243 13.18 8.06 3.77
CA TRP A 243 13.50 6.68 3.36
C TRP A 243 14.56 5.99 4.24
N GLU A 244 15.22 6.71 5.15
CA GLU A 244 16.32 6.19 5.97
C GLU A 244 15.93 4.95 6.79
N ARG A 245 14.71 4.92 7.31
CA ARG A 245 14.21 3.82 8.17
C ARG A 245 13.19 2.93 7.47
N VAL A 246 13.06 3.05 6.14
CA VAL A 246 12.10 2.27 5.38
C VAL A 246 12.69 0.89 5.09
N GLU A 247 12.05 -0.14 5.63
CA GLU A 247 12.40 -1.54 5.40
C GLU A 247 11.55 -2.15 4.27
N CYS A 248 12.13 -3.12 3.55
CA CYS A 248 11.41 -3.89 2.56
C CYS A 248 10.31 -4.71 3.27
N PRO A 249 9.05 -4.71 2.79
CA PRO A 249 7.96 -5.45 3.44
C PRO A 249 8.04 -6.97 3.20
N VAL A 250 9.01 -7.42 2.41
CA VAL A 250 9.19 -8.80 1.97
C VAL A 250 10.56 -9.28 2.44
N VAL A 251 10.58 -10.44 3.11
CA VAL A 251 11.79 -11.13 3.53
C VAL A 251 11.90 -12.40 2.70
N VAL A 252 13.07 -12.63 2.12
CA VAL A 252 13.41 -13.89 1.44
C VAL A 252 14.38 -14.62 2.35
N GLU A 253 14.04 -15.84 2.76
CA GLU A 253 14.99 -16.68 3.49
C GLU A 253 16.10 -17.07 2.50
N ASP A 254 17.36 -16.82 2.88
CA ASP A 254 18.49 -17.40 2.16
C ASP A 254 18.34 -18.92 2.24
N GLU A 255 18.32 -19.61 1.10
CA GLU A 255 18.40 -21.06 1.04
C GLU A 255 19.61 -21.47 1.88
N LYS A 256 19.36 -22.07 3.05
CA LYS A 256 20.43 -22.64 3.84
C LYS A 256 21.13 -23.66 2.97
N ASP A 257 22.42 -23.46 2.79
CA ASP A 257 23.36 -24.35 2.12
C ASP A 257 23.32 -25.73 2.83
N GLU A 258 22.39 -26.59 2.44
CA GLU A 258 22.37 -28.02 2.79
C GLU A 258 23.49 -28.72 2.00
N GLY A 259 24.74 -28.38 2.32
CA GLY A 259 25.87 -28.72 1.46
C GLY A 259 27.23 -28.71 2.13
N ALA A 260 27.34 -28.84 3.46
CA ALA A 260 28.64 -28.93 4.12
C ALA A 260 28.64 -29.72 5.44
N THR A 261 28.12 -30.96 5.45
CA THR A 261 28.54 -31.95 6.46
C THR A 261 28.63 -33.34 5.83
N GLY A 262 29.63 -33.52 4.98
CA GLY A 262 30.09 -34.82 4.56
C GLY A 262 31.59 -34.74 4.33
N ILE A 263 32.34 -35.56 5.09
CA ILE A 263 33.74 -35.97 4.93
C ILE A 263 34.58 -35.73 6.20
N MET A 264 35.22 -36.85 6.60
CA MET A 264 36.18 -37.12 7.69
C MET A 264 35.54 -37.63 8.99
N ALA A 265 35.90 -38.80 9.52
CA ALA A 265 37.16 -39.51 9.42
C ALA A 265 36.99 -41.04 9.33
N SER A 266 37.95 -41.63 8.63
CA SER A 266 38.33 -43.04 8.64
C SER A 266 38.96 -43.44 9.98
#